data_AF-A0A7V6C8R6-F1
#
_entry.id   AF-A0A7V6C8R6-F1
#
_cell.length_a   1.000
_cell.length_b   1.000
_cell.length_c   1.000
_cell.angle_alpha   90.00
_cell.angle_beta   90.00
_cell.angle_gamma   90.00
#
_symmetry.space_group_name_H-M   'P 1'
#
loop_
_entity.id
_entity.type
_entity.pdbx_description
1 polymer ?
#
loop_
_entity_poly.entity_id
_entity_poly.type
_entity_poly.pdbx_seq_one_letter_code
_entity_poly.pdbx_strand_id
1 'polypeptide(L)'
;MEEISISGTDSVTLSKRGLSWWITAPVEIPADPREIEGLLADVYRLKSRRTLENPPSLVDAGLDPPGLILGFRTKEREILLNIGNANPTKQYCYARSSASPEIFLINAYEKSRMDKDLFTLRDKHVLKAACKDITKISIKRHGLIMEYQMHRDGRWHLLEDHTAKLKTERLNDLLVRLCRTQAKAFIDDTSVSGNPDIIIELFKRDGSEVLKI
;
A
#
# COMPACT_ATOMS: atom_id res chain seq x y z
N MET A 1 9.15 -4.30 15.85
CA MET A 1 9.54 -4.16 14.44
C MET A 1 9.67 -2.68 14.13
N GLU A 2 10.82 -2.27 13.63
CA GLU A 2 11.13 -0.88 13.28
C GLU A 2 11.35 -0.69 11.79
N GLU A 3 11.91 -1.71 11.12
CA GLU A 3 12.16 -1.68 9.68
C GLU A 3 11.85 -3.03 9.06
N ILE A 4 11.38 -2.97 7.81
CA ILE A 4 11.18 -4.10 6.91
C ILE A 4 11.93 -3.77 5.62
N SER A 5 12.70 -4.71 5.10
CA SER A 5 13.28 -4.63 3.75
C SER A 5 12.83 -5.80 2.92
N ILE A 6 12.55 -5.55 1.65
CA ILE A 6 12.20 -6.57 0.65
C ILE A 6 13.13 -6.33 -0.53
N SER A 7 13.92 -7.33 -0.91
CA SER A 7 14.85 -7.23 -2.03
C SER A 7 14.69 -8.45 -2.93
N GLY A 8 14.24 -8.24 -4.16
CA GLY A 8 14.15 -9.25 -5.22
C GLY A 8 14.64 -8.63 -6.53
N THR A 9 13.76 -8.54 -7.53
CA THR A 9 14.02 -7.75 -8.74
C THR A 9 14.17 -6.26 -8.43
N ASP A 10 13.32 -5.76 -7.54
CA ASP A 10 13.37 -4.40 -6.99
C ASP A 10 13.59 -4.47 -5.47
N SER A 11 14.03 -3.36 -4.89
CA SER A 11 14.21 -3.23 -3.44
C SER A 11 13.28 -2.18 -2.85
N VAL A 12 12.59 -2.53 -1.77
CA VAL A 12 11.75 -1.61 -0.99
C VAL A 12 12.19 -1.67 0.47
N THR A 13 12.41 -0.51 1.08
CA THR A 13 12.67 -0.39 2.52
C THR A 13 11.58 0.42 3.17
N LEU A 14 11.10 -0.05 4.31
CA LEU A 14 10.05 0.58 5.09
C LEU A 14 10.49 0.79 6.52
N SER A 15 10.17 1.94 7.10
CA SER A 15 10.42 2.23 8.50
C SER A 15 9.13 2.66 9.20
N LYS A 16 8.97 2.22 10.45
CA LYS A 16 7.83 2.61 11.28
C LYS A 16 8.06 4.01 11.86
N ARG A 17 7.16 4.95 11.57
CA ARG A 17 7.14 6.33 12.11
C ARG A 17 5.89 6.51 12.96
N GLY A 18 6.06 6.46 14.29
CA GLY A 18 4.93 6.46 15.23
C GLY A 18 4.04 5.23 15.04
N LEU A 19 2.79 5.45 14.62
CA LEU A 19 1.82 4.38 14.35
C LEU A 19 1.78 3.93 12.89
N SER A 20 2.45 4.63 11.98
CA SER A 20 2.34 4.40 10.53
C SER A 20 3.63 3.86 9.94
N TRP A 21 3.51 3.06 8.89
CA TRP A 21 4.65 2.62 8.08
C TRP A 21 4.87 3.56 6.91
N TRP A 22 6.14 3.85 6.64
CA TRP A 22 6.58 4.66 5.52
C TRP A 22 7.56 3.85 4.70
N ILE A 23 7.38 3.88 3.38
CA ILE A 23 8.45 3.48 2.47
C ILE A 23 9.48 4.61 2.52
N THR A 24 10.74 4.25 2.77
CA THR A 24 11.88 5.16 2.88
C THR A 24 12.84 5.02 1.70
N ALA A 25 12.77 3.90 0.97
CA ALA A 25 13.46 3.71 -0.30
C ALA A 25 12.62 2.82 -1.23
N PRO A 26 12.62 3.08 -2.56
CA PRO A 26 13.43 4.09 -3.27
C PRO A 26 12.87 5.52 -3.19
N VAL A 27 11.66 5.70 -2.65
CA VAL A 27 11.00 7.01 -2.54
C VAL A 27 10.35 7.13 -1.17
N GLU A 28 10.36 8.34 -0.58
CA GLU A 28 9.74 8.57 0.72
C GLU A 28 8.23 8.82 0.59
N ILE A 29 7.42 7.79 0.91
CA ILE A 29 5.95 7.85 0.83
C ILE A 29 5.29 7.00 1.92
N PRO A 30 4.01 7.29 2.28
CA PRO A 30 3.24 6.41 3.15
C PRO A 30 3.05 5.02 2.53
N ALA A 31 3.07 3.98 3.38
CA ALA A 31 2.73 2.61 2.99
C ALA A 31 1.24 2.31 3.25
N ASP A 32 0.63 1.41 2.47
CA ASP A 32 -0.73 0.92 2.76
C ASP A 32 -0.67 0.03 4.02
N PRO A 33 -1.33 0.43 5.12
CA PRO A 33 -1.25 -0.31 6.38
C PRO A 33 -1.77 -1.75 6.25
N ARG A 34 -2.75 -2.01 5.38
CA ARG A 34 -3.30 -3.36 5.18
C ARG A 34 -2.30 -4.29 4.50
N GLU A 35 -1.52 -3.76 3.56
CA GLU A 35 -0.49 -4.55 2.88
C GLU A 35 0.66 -4.87 3.82
N ILE A 36 1.04 -3.94 4.71
CA ILE A 36 2.07 -4.20 5.72
C ILE A 36 1.58 -5.20 6.79
N GLU A 37 0.35 -5.03 7.27
CA GLU A 37 -0.26 -5.98 8.21
C GLU A 37 -0.37 -7.38 7.60
N GLY A 38 -0.77 -7.48 6.33
CA GLY A 38 -0.81 -8.73 5.58
C GLY A 38 0.56 -9.40 5.48
N LEU A 39 1.59 -8.65 5.07
CA LEU A 39 2.96 -9.14 4.98
C LEU A 39 3.46 -9.66 6.34
N LEU A 40 3.27 -8.88 7.41
CA LEU A 40 3.69 -9.28 8.75
C LEU A 40 2.94 -10.52 9.25
N ALA A 41 1.64 -10.62 8.95
CA ALA A 41 0.85 -11.80 9.29
C ALA A 41 1.31 -13.05 8.54
N ASP A 42 1.70 -12.90 7.27
CA ASP A 42 2.19 -14.00 6.44
C ASP A 42 3.53 -14.53 6.94
N VAL A 43 4.45 -13.62 7.25
CA VAL A 43 5.75 -13.96 7.86
C VAL A 43 5.55 -14.62 9.22
N TYR A 44 4.65 -14.11 10.06
CA TYR A 44 4.36 -14.69 11.37
C TYR A 44 3.75 -16.10 11.28
N ARG A 45 2.94 -16.36 10.24
CA ARG A 45 2.32 -17.66 10.00
C ARG A 45 3.22 -18.61 9.22
N LEU A 46 4.34 -18.14 8.70
CA LEU A 46 5.26 -18.93 7.91
C LEU A 46 5.78 -20.10 8.74
N LYS A 47 5.56 -21.31 8.24
CA LYS A 47 6.06 -22.55 8.84
C LYS A 47 6.98 -23.25 7.85
N SER A 48 8.16 -23.63 8.31
CA SER A 48 9.01 -24.56 7.57
C SER A 48 8.27 -25.89 7.47
N ARG A 49 8.10 -26.42 6.26
CA ARG A 49 7.44 -27.72 6.07
C ARG A 49 8.34 -28.87 6.45
N ARG A 50 9.62 -28.77 6.10
CA ARG A 50 10.64 -29.79 6.30
C ARG A 50 12.03 -29.15 6.24
N THR A 51 12.86 -29.42 7.24
CA THR A 51 14.32 -29.28 7.13
C THR A 51 14.85 -30.44 6.30
N LEU A 52 15.71 -30.16 5.32
CA LEU A 52 16.29 -31.18 4.46
C LEU A 52 17.53 -31.77 5.12
N GLU A 53 17.60 -33.11 5.23
CA GLU A 53 18.77 -33.82 5.75
C GLU A 53 19.95 -33.74 4.77
N ASN A 54 19.67 -33.79 3.47
CA ASN A 54 20.64 -33.64 2.39
C ASN A 54 20.16 -32.52 1.45
N PRO A 55 20.32 -31.24 1.84
CA PRO A 55 19.91 -30.14 0.99
C PRO A 55 20.83 -29.99 -0.23
N PRO A 56 20.34 -29.41 -1.34
CA PRO A 56 21.21 -28.99 -2.44
C PRO A 56 22.20 -27.91 -1.99
N SER A 57 23.20 -27.62 -2.82
CA SER A 57 24.10 -26.49 -2.57
C SER A 57 23.34 -25.16 -2.53
N LEU A 58 23.91 -24.11 -1.91
CA LEU A 58 23.26 -22.80 -1.86
C LEU A 58 23.01 -22.23 -3.27
N VAL A 59 23.93 -22.46 -4.20
CA VAL A 59 23.81 -22.03 -5.61
C VAL A 59 22.66 -22.77 -6.29
N ASP A 60 22.59 -24.10 -6.16
CA ASP A 60 21.51 -24.91 -6.75
C ASP A 60 20.13 -24.57 -6.15
N ALA A 61 20.12 -24.27 -4.85
CA ALA A 61 18.94 -23.80 -4.13
C ALA A 61 18.52 -22.38 -4.52
N GLY A 62 19.36 -21.63 -5.25
CA GLY A 62 19.15 -20.20 -5.53
C GLY A 62 19.14 -19.35 -4.27
N LEU A 63 19.96 -19.72 -3.27
CA LEU A 63 20.19 -18.99 -2.02
C LEU A 63 21.53 -18.25 -2.00
N ASP A 64 22.32 -18.37 -3.08
CA ASP A 64 23.56 -17.63 -3.32
C ASP A 64 23.72 -17.33 -4.83
N PRO A 65 23.25 -16.15 -5.31
CA PRO A 65 22.47 -15.17 -4.56
C PRO A 65 21.00 -15.62 -4.35
N PRO A 66 20.32 -15.16 -3.28
CA PRO A 66 18.91 -15.42 -3.06
C PRO A 66 18.01 -14.67 -4.06
N GLY A 67 16.93 -15.33 -4.51
CA GLY A 67 15.94 -14.71 -5.39
C GLY A 67 15.00 -13.70 -4.70
N LEU A 68 14.84 -13.81 -3.38
CA LEU A 68 14.12 -12.86 -2.54
C LEU A 68 14.74 -12.82 -1.14
N ILE A 69 14.96 -11.63 -0.61
CA ILE A 69 15.42 -11.37 0.75
C ILE A 69 14.36 -10.54 1.47
N LEU A 70 13.92 -11.02 2.62
CA LEU A 70 13.08 -10.27 3.54
C LEU A 70 13.89 -9.96 4.81
N GLY A 71 14.13 -8.68 5.08
CA GLY A 71 14.76 -8.23 6.30
C GLY A 71 13.75 -7.69 7.30
N PHE A 72 13.91 -8.06 8.56
CA PHE A 72 13.08 -7.63 9.67
C PHE A 72 13.97 -7.16 10.82
N ARG A 73 13.93 -5.87 11.11
CA ARG A 73 14.82 -5.24 12.08
C ARG A 73 14.04 -4.63 13.24
N THR A 74 14.52 -4.89 14.46
CA THR A 74 14.16 -4.20 15.70
C THR A 74 15.39 -3.46 16.23
N LYS A 75 15.30 -2.82 17.40
CA LYS A 75 16.46 -2.18 18.02
C LYS A 75 17.55 -3.18 18.40
N GLU A 76 17.15 -4.40 18.72
CA GLU A 76 18.00 -5.42 19.33
C GLU A 76 18.46 -6.49 18.34
N ARG A 77 17.70 -6.72 17.26
CA ARG A 77 17.95 -7.83 16.34
C ARG A 77 17.55 -7.52 14.92
N GLU A 78 18.22 -8.19 14.00
CA GLU A 78 17.85 -8.29 12.60
C GLU A 78 17.71 -9.76 12.22
N ILE A 79 16.66 -10.07 11.47
CA ILE A 79 16.43 -11.40 10.88
C ILE A 79 16.32 -11.20 9.38
N LEU A 80 17.11 -11.98 8.63
CA LEU A 80 16.97 -12.11 7.19
C LEU A 80 16.31 -13.46 6.89
N LEU A 81 15.34 -13.46 5.98
CA LEU A 81 14.78 -14.65 5.37
C LEU A 81 15.14 -14.62 3.88
N ASN A 82 16.06 -15.50 3.50
CA ASN A 82 16.48 -15.70 2.13
C ASN A 82 15.63 -16.80 1.50
N ILE A 83 15.04 -16.52 0.36
CA ILE A 83 14.17 -17.45 -0.37
C ILE A 83 14.71 -17.59 -1.79
N GLY A 84 14.94 -18.83 -2.20
CA GLY A 84 15.56 -19.15 -3.47
C GLY A 84 14.61 -19.80 -4.46
N ASN A 85 15.19 -20.71 -5.25
CA ASN A 85 14.53 -21.40 -6.34
C ASN A 85 13.37 -22.28 -5.84
N ALA A 86 12.41 -22.48 -6.74
CA ALA A 86 11.41 -23.50 -6.55
C ALA A 86 12.04 -24.90 -6.65
N ASN A 87 11.55 -25.85 -5.85
CA ASN A 87 11.94 -27.25 -5.98
C ASN A 87 11.41 -27.84 -7.31
N PRO A 88 11.84 -29.04 -7.73
CA PRO A 88 11.43 -29.62 -9.01
C PRO A 88 9.92 -29.75 -9.22
N THR A 89 9.14 -29.95 -8.14
CA THR A 89 7.67 -30.02 -8.22
C THR A 89 6.99 -28.65 -8.30
N LYS A 90 7.76 -27.55 -8.15
CA LYS A 90 7.32 -26.15 -8.10
C LYS A 90 6.32 -25.82 -7.00
N GLN A 91 6.08 -26.75 -6.07
CA GLN A 91 5.17 -26.56 -4.94
C GLN A 91 5.84 -25.84 -3.75
N TYR A 92 7.17 -25.93 -3.66
CA TYR A 92 7.94 -25.36 -2.57
C TYR A 92 9.11 -24.53 -3.09
N CYS A 93 9.61 -23.64 -2.26
CA CYS A 93 10.88 -22.93 -2.46
C CYS A 93 11.87 -23.32 -1.36
N TYR A 94 13.14 -23.36 -1.71
CA TYR A 94 14.21 -23.42 -0.73
C TYR A 94 14.30 -22.08 0.01
N ALA A 95 14.48 -22.13 1.33
CA ALA A 95 14.61 -20.95 2.16
C ALA A 95 15.62 -21.19 3.28
N ARG A 96 16.22 -20.09 3.76
CA ARG A 96 17.17 -20.07 4.86
C ARG A 96 17.00 -18.78 5.65
N SER A 97 17.07 -18.86 6.98
CA SER A 97 17.02 -17.68 7.85
C SER A 97 18.41 -17.32 8.36
N SER A 98 18.72 -16.06 8.62
CA SER A 98 19.94 -15.69 9.34
C SER A 98 19.99 -16.26 10.76
N ALA A 99 18.85 -16.66 11.33
CA ALA A 99 18.76 -17.30 12.64
C ALA A 99 19.11 -18.81 12.63
N SER A 100 19.21 -19.46 11.45
CA SER A 100 19.53 -20.89 11.35
C SER A 100 20.35 -21.20 10.08
N PRO A 101 21.42 -22.01 10.17
CA PRO A 101 22.18 -22.38 8.98
C PRO A 101 21.43 -23.35 8.05
N GLU A 102 20.32 -23.95 8.48
CA GLU A 102 19.60 -24.98 7.75
C GLU A 102 18.84 -24.47 6.52
N ILE A 103 18.81 -25.29 5.46
CA ILE A 103 17.93 -25.09 4.31
C ILE A 103 16.63 -25.85 4.55
N PHE A 104 15.52 -25.13 4.49
CA PHE A 104 14.18 -25.69 4.64
C PHE A 104 13.30 -25.35 3.45
N LEU A 105 12.16 -26.05 3.36
CA LEU A 105 11.15 -25.80 2.33
C LEU A 105 9.98 -24.98 2.88
N ILE A 106 9.59 -23.95 2.14
CA ILE A 106 8.34 -23.19 2.33
C ILE A 106 7.44 -23.37 1.11
N ASN A 107 6.12 -23.18 1.26
CA ASN A 107 5.21 -23.25 0.12
C ASN A 107 5.50 -22.10 -0.87
N ALA A 108 5.55 -22.39 -2.16
CA ALA A 108 5.76 -21.39 -3.20
C ALA A 108 4.70 -20.27 -3.17
N TYR A 109 3.47 -20.60 -2.75
CA TYR A 109 2.41 -19.63 -2.52
C TYR A 109 2.76 -18.61 -1.41
N GLU A 110 3.40 -19.04 -0.33
CA GLU A 110 3.86 -18.12 0.73
C GLU A 110 4.94 -17.17 0.20
N LYS A 111 5.89 -17.66 -0.62
CA LYS A 111 6.85 -16.79 -1.33
C LYS A 111 6.10 -15.71 -2.11
N SER A 112 5.12 -16.08 -2.96
CA SER A 112 4.40 -15.10 -3.78
C SER A 112 3.63 -14.05 -2.99
N ARG A 113 3.22 -14.35 -1.75
CA ARG A 113 2.52 -13.39 -0.88
C ARG A 113 3.47 -12.42 -0.19
N MET A 114 4.71 -12.85 0.05
CA MET A 114 5.73 -11.99 0.66
C MET A 114 6.56 -11.19 -0.35
N ASP A 115 6.58 -11.63 -1.62
CA ASP A 115 7.25 -10.96 -2.75
C ASP A 115 6.45 -9.73 -3.19
N LYS A 116 6.56 -8.65 -2.42
CA LYS A 116 5.78 -7.41 -2.56
C LYS A 116 6.63 -6.31 -3.15
N ASP A 117 6.12 -5.66 -4.20
CA ASP A 117 6.77 -4.53 -4.86
C ASP A 117 6.38 -3.16 -4.26
N LEU A 118 7.04 -2.10 -4.73
CA LEU A 118 6.76 -0.73 -4.31
C LEU A 118 5.30 -0.34 -4.54
N PHE A 119 4.73 -0.72 -5.68
CA PHE A 119 3.36 -0.37 -6.05
C PHE A 119 2.32 -1.06 -5.16
N THR A 120 2.60 -2.28 -4.72
CA THR A 120 1.73 -3.00 -3.79
C THR A 120 1.81 -2.39 -2.40
N LEU A 121 3.01 -2.07 -1.92
CA LEU A 121 3.22 -1.61 -0.54
C LEU A 121 2.86 -0.14 -0.32
N ARG A 122 2.86 0.70 -1.36
CA ARG A 122 2.54 2.13 -1.22
C ARG A 122 1.07 2.36 -0.94
N ASP A 123 0.78 3.43 -0.21
CA ASP A 123 -0.59 3.93 -0.15
C ASP A 123 -1.01 4.44 -1.53
N LYS A 124 -2.07 3.85 -2.07
CA LYS A 124 -2.60 4.14 -3.40
C LYS A 124 -3.83 5.05 -3.38
N HIS A 125 -4.34 5.44 -2.21
CA HIS A 125 -5.51 6.31 -2.16
C HIS A 125 -5.20 7.65 -2.84
N VAL A 126 -6.09 8.05 -3.76
CA VAL A 126 -5.97 9.32 -4.48
C VAL A 126 -6.19 10.51 -3.54
N LEU A 127 -6.99 10.30 -2.50
CA LEU A 127 -7.24 11.26 -1.43
C LEU A 127 -6.66 10.74 -0.12
N LYS A 128 -6.01 11.62 0.62
CA LYS A 128 -5.43 11.33 1.94
C LYS A 128 -6.44 11.59 3.06
N ALA A 129 -7.37 12.53 2.84
CA ALA A 129 -8.40 12.86 3.83
C ALA A 129 -9.35 11.69 4.08
N ALA A 130 -9.67 11.45 5.36
CA ALA A 130 -10.74 10.54 5.69
C ALA A 130 -12.09 11.20 5.31
N CYS A 131 -12.96 10.43 4.66
CA CYS A 131 -14.29 10.88 4.25
C CYS A 131 -15.08 11.60 5.35
N LYS A 132 -14.98 11.11 6.60
CA LYS A 132 -15.69 11.68 7.76
C LYS A 132 -15.22 13.09 8.15
N ASP A 133 -14.02 13.48 7.72
CA ASP A 133 -13.42 14.78 8.05
C ASP A 133 -13.76 15.84 6.99
N ILE A 134 -14.38 15.44 5.88
CA ILE A 134 -14.80 16.34 4.80
C ILE A 134 -16.08 17.07 5.19
N THR A 135 -16.01 18.40 5.20
CA THR A 135 -17.13 19.27 5.59
C THR A 135 -17.66 20.11 4.44
N LYS A 136 -16.89 20.33 3.38
CA LYS A 136 -17.35 21.01 2.16
C LYS A 136 -16.81 20.31 0.91
N ILE A 137 -17.60 20.31 -0.15
CA ILE A 137 -17.26 19.77 -1.47
C ILE A 137 -17.51 20.88 -2.49
N SER A 138 -16.51 21.24 -3.29
CA SER A 138 -16.68 22.10 -4.46
C SER A 138 -16.47 21.29 -5.72
N ILE A 139 -17.40 21.35 -6.66
CA ILE A 139 -17.32 20.67 -7.96
C ILE A 139 -17.39 21.72 -9.05
N LYS A 140 -16.33 21.83 -9.84
CA LYS A 140 -16.26 22.70 -11.02
C LYS A 140 -16.25 21.87 -12.28
N ARG A 141 -17.16 22.16 -13.22
CA ARG A 141 -17.26 21.49 -14.51
C ARG A 141 -17.84 22.44 -15.57
N HIS A 142 -17.14 22.62 -16.70
CA HIS A 142 -17.56 23.51 -17.80
C HIS A 142 -17.99 24.93 -17.35
N GLY A 143 -17.28 25.51 -16.37
CA GLY A 143 -17.58 26.85 -15.83
C GLY A 143 -18.67 26.88 -14.75
N LEU A 144 -19.46 25.83 -14.57
CA LEU A 144 -20.39 25.69 -13.45
C LEU A 144 -19.61 25.30 -12.18
N ILE A 145 -19.87 25.98 -11.07
CA ILE A 145 -19.32 25.67 -9.75
C ILE A 145 -20.49 25.32 -8.84
N MET A 146 -20.44 24.15 -8.20
CA MET A 146 -21.42 23.70 -7.23
C MET A 146 -20.72 23.45 -5.90
N GLU A 147 -21.14 24.15 -4.85
CA GLU A 147 -20.54 24.03 -3.53
C GLU A 147 -21.53 23.46 -2.51
N TYR A 148 -21.13 22.36 -1.87
CA TYR A 148 -21.94 21.64 -0.89
C TYR A 148 -21.29 21.74 0.48
N GLN A 149 -22.07 22.09 1.50
CA GLN A 149 -21.62 22.18 2.89
C GLN A 149 -22.36 21.16 3.75
N MET A 150 -21.62 20.40 4.55
CA MET A 150 -22.16 19.53 5.58
C MET A 150 -22.68 20.40 6.73
N HIS A 151 -23.96 20.25 7.06
CA HIS A 151 -24.58 20.91 8.20
C HIS A 151 -24.54 20.03 9.46
N ARG A 152 -24.84 20.65 10.61
CA ARG A 152 -24.86 19.99 11.93
C ARG A 152 -25.90 18.88 12.04
N ASP A 153 -26.92 18.89 11.19
CA ASP A 153 -27.95 17.86 11.10
C ASP A 153 -27.50 16.61 10.32
N GLY A 154 -26.25 16.60 9.84
CA GLY A 154 -25.67 15.51 9.06
C GLY A 154 -26.10 15.50 7.59
N ARG A 155 -26.71 16.59 7.09
CA ARG A 155 -27.14 16.70 5.69
C ARG A 155 -26.30 17.71 4.92
N TRP A 156 -26.07 17.39 3.64
CA TRP A 156 -25.46 18.30 2.69
C TRP A 156 -26.47 19.36 2.25
N HIS A 157 -26.02 20.60 2.16
CA HIS A 157 -26.78 21.73 1.60
C HIS A 157 -25.96 22.38 0.49
N LEU A 158 -26.62 22.84 -0.57
CA LEU A 158 -26.01 23.65 -1.62
C LEU A 158 -25.85 25.06 -1.07
N LEU A 159 -24.65 25.63 -1.14
CA LEU A 159 -24.37 26.94 -0.55
C LEU A 159 -25.13 28.08 -1.24
N GLU A 160 -25.32 28.00 -2.56
CA GLU A 160 -26.03 29.03 -3.32
C GLU A 160 -27.56 28.94 -3.19
N ASP A 161 -28.11 27.76 -2.84
CA ASP A 161 -29.54 27.55 -2.62
C ASP A 161 -29.77 26.46 -1.56
N HIS A 162 -29.94 26.91 -0.31
CA HIS A 162 -30.22 26.03 0.82
C HIS A 162 -31.59 25.35 0.77
N THR A 163 -32.49 25.78 -0.14
CA THR A 163 -33.83 25.20 -0.31
C THR A 163 -33.87 24.12 -1.40
N ALA A 164 -32.80 24.02 -2.20
CA ALA A 164 -32.67 23.00 -3.24
C ALA A 164 -32.80 21.60 -2.64
N LYS A 165 -33.70 20.79 -3.21
CA LYS A 165 -33.81 19.37 -2.86
C LYS A 165 -32.59 18.62 -3.39
N LEU A 166 -31.63 18.40 -2.51
CA LEU A 166 -30.47 17.57 -2.79
C LEU A 166 -30.76 16.10 -2.56
N LYS A 167 -30.22 15.25 -3.44
CA LYS A 167 -30.11 13.82 -3.20
C LYS A 167 -28.85 13.57 -2.38
N THR A 168 -28.93 13.84 -1.08
CA THR A 168 -27.81 13.74 -0.12
C THR A 168 -27.07 12.40 -0.23
N GLU A 169 -27.80 11.32 -0.50
CA GLU A 169 -27.26 9.98 -0.69
C GLU A 169 -26.25 9.95 -1.86
N ARG A 170 -26.53 10.65 -2.97
CA ARG A 170 -25.62 10.70 -4.12
C ARG A 170 -24.31 11.41 -3.80
N LEU A 171 -24.35 12.45 -2.96
CA LEU A 171 -23.13 13.16 -2.53
C LEU A 171 -22.31 12.30 -1.58
N ASN A 172 -22.96 11.60 -0.65
CA ASN A 172 -22.30 10.64 0.23
C ASN A 172 -21.67 9.49 -0.57
N ASP A 173 -22.39 8.94 -1.54
CA ASP A 173 -21.88 7.89 -2.42
C ASP A 173 -20.67 8.36 -3.25
N LEU A 174 -20.75 9.59 -3.79
CA LEU A 174 -19.62 10.21 -4.49
C LEU A 174 -18.41 10.34 -3.57
N LEU A 175 -18.59 10.90 -2.37
CA LEU A 175 -17.52 11.08 -1.40
C LEU A 175 -16.88 9.74 -1.02
N VAL A 176 -17.68 8.73 -0.69
CA VAL A 176 -17.20 7.38 -0.37
C VAL A 176 -16.42 6.77 -1.54
N ARG A 177 -16.91 6.93 -2.78
CA ARG A 177 -16.19 6.46 -3.97
C ARG A 177 -14.86 7.17 -4.14
N LEU A 178 -14.83 8.49 -3.96
CA LEU A 178 -13.60 9.27 -4.07
C LEU A 178 -12.56 8.85 -3.02
N CYS A 179 -12.93 8.75 -1.74
CA CYS A 179 -11.98 8.33 -0.69
C CYS A 179 -11.48 6.90 -0.88
N ARG A 180 -12.27 6.03 -1.52
CA ARG A 180 -11.87 4.65 -1.83
C ARG A 180 -11.15 4.51 -3.17
N THR A 181 -11.04 5.60 -3.93
CA THR A 181 -10.39 5.56 -5.24
C THR A 181 -8.90 5.36 -5.03
N GLN A 182 -8.36 4.34 -5.69
CA GLN A 182 -6.95 4.02 -5.68
C GLN A 182 -6.34 4.25 -7.05
N ALA A 183 -5.14 4.81 -7.08
CA ALA A 183 -4.35 4.94 -8.29
C ALA A 183 -4.04 3.56 -8.87
N LYS A 184 -4.22 3.42 -10.19
CA LYS A 184 -3.88 2.19 -10.93
C LYS A 184 -2.40 2.12 -11.32
N ALA A 185 -1.76 3.27 -11.43
CA ALA A 185 -0.35 3.42 -11.75
C ALA A 185 0.13 4.78 -11.22
N PHE A 186 1.43 4.90 -11.03
CA PHE A 186 2.10 6.18 -10.80
C PHE A 186 3.08 6.36 -11.94
N ILE A 187 2.97 7.49 -12.63
CA ILE A 187 3.80 7.81 -13.79
C ILE A 187 4.84 8.81 -13.29
N ASP A 188 6.12 8.43 -13.34
CA ASP A 188 7.22 9.25 -12.80
C ASP A 188 7.50 10.50 -13.67
N ASP A 189 7.00 10.50 -14.91
CA ASP A 189 7.19 11.58 -15.86
C ASP A 189 5.86 11.92 -16.54
N THR A 190 5.24 13.05 -16.18
CA THR A 190 4.32 13.75 -17.09
C THR A 190 3.88 15.11 -16.55
N SER A 191 4.23 16.16 -17.29
CA SER A 191 3.35 17.31 -17.44
C SER A 191 2.03 16.81 -18.04
N VAL A 192 0.99 16.66 -17.23
CA VAL A 192 -0.37 16.42 -17.75
C VAL A 192 -0.77 17.66 -18.55
N SER A 193 -0.71 17.60 -19.88
CA SER A 193 -1.15 18.71 -20.73
C SER A 193 -2.66 18.60 -20.97
N GLY A 194 -3.42 19.59 -20.52
CA GLY A 194 -4.86 19.65 -20.70
C GLY A 194 -5.54 20.38 -19.55
N ASN A 195 -6.64 21.07 -19.85
CA ASN A 195 -7.51 21.59 -18.80
C ASN A 195 -8.37 20.43 -18.28
N PRO A 196 -8.44 20.22 -16.96
CA PRO A 196 -9.31 19.18 -16.41
C PRO A 196 -10.77 19.50 -16.74
N ASP A 197 -11.52 18.47 -17.13
CA ASP A 197 -12.96 18.56 -17.38
C ASP A 197 -13.72 18.78 -16.07
N ILE A 198 -13.21 18.19 -14.98
CA ILE A 198 -13.80 18.27 -13.64
C ILE A 198 -12.71 18.57 -12.62
N ILE A 199 -12.96 19.57 -11.77
CA ILE A 199 -12.15 19.83 -10.57
C ILE A 199 -13.05 19.59 -9.37
N ILE A 200 -12.63 18.70 -8.48
CA ILE A 200 -13.30 18.44 -7.21
C ILE A 200 -12.36 18.87 -6.09
N GLU A 201 -12.80 19.80 -5.26
CA GLU A 201 -12.08 20.21 -4.06
C GLU A 201 -12.84 19.76 -2.81
N LEU A 202 -12.16 19.03 -1.94
CA LEU A 202 -12.69 18.49 -0.70
C LEU A 202 -12.06 19.23 0.46
N PHE A 203 -12.87 19.92 1.26
CA PHE A 203 -12.42 20.73 2.38
C PHE A 203 -12.59 19.96 3.68
N LYS A 204 -11.55 20.05 4.51
CA LYS A 204 -11.47 19.55 5.88
C LYS A 204 -11.10 20.70 6.81
N ARG A 205 -11.09 20.46 8.11
CA ARG A 205 -10.85 21.51 9.12
C ARG A 205 -9.52 22.25 8.94
N ASP A 206 -8.49 21.58 8.43
CA ASP A 206 -7.11 22.07 8.34
C ASP A 206 -6.63 22.31 6.90
N GLY A 207 -7.53 22.30 5.91
CA GLY A 207 -7.18 22.59 4.52
C GLY A 207 -8.13 21.93 3.51
N SER A 208 -7.66 21.76 2.28
CA SER A 208 -8.40 21.08 1.22
C SER A 208 -7.51 20.16 0.41
N GLU A 209 -8.14 19.21 -0.28
CA GLU A 209 -7.51 18.34 -1.27
C GLU A 209 -8.23 18.51 -2.61
N VAL A 210 -7.44 18.72 -3.67
CA VAL A 210 -7.97 18.99 -5.02
C VAL A 210 -7.69 17.79 -5.92
N LEU A 211 -8.75 17.25 -6.51
CA LEU A 211 -8.70 16.26 -7.57
C LEU A 211 -9.03 16.91 -8.91
N LYS A 212 -8.15 16.72 -9.89
CA LYS A 212 -8.32 17.17 -11.27
C LYS A 212 -8.53 15.94 -12.15
N ILE A 213 -9.66 15.88 -12.86
CA ILE A 213 -10.09 14.77 -13.72
C ILE A 213 -10.25 15.30 -15.13
#